data_AF-A0A2A9F1U2-F1
#
_entry.id   AF-A0A2A9F1U2-F1
#
_cell.length_a   1.000
_cell.length_b   1.000
_cell.length_c   1.000
_cell.angle_alpha   90.00
_cell.angle_beta   90.00
_cell.angle_gamma   90.00
#
_symmetry.space_group_name_H-M   'P 1'
#
loop_
_entity.id
_entity.type
_entity.pdbx_description
1 polymer ?
#
loop_
_entity_poly.entity_id
_entity_poly.type
_entity_poly.pdbx_seq_one_letter_code
_entity_poly.pdbx_strand_id
1 'polypeptide(L)'
;MADDRPGAHGVRTLLKVLGGLALVMLLALAAVVVWAAAAVTGRSGGGLADELAERVAIGIADDVEGSYAEPLDAERLVQMAVADPRRPPDPAVDYDVVALAWEGDSGEGGATVDVAIHVEVASWSDGAMFGERREASSTTQCWRFVVRAHEHDDVADHERFDCPQDVVRAGPSPTDRPSPSPTPLPSLGPDAEAVVLTTLDGLPTGATAAAAESALAAAFDGFVDVRVERKGSELVAAVGVLRARDCVVGVRPDGEAAWRFSDFDRVLLEPGELGCVPWLYLSPVTTH
;
A
#
# COMPACT_ATOMS: atom_id res chain seq x y z
N MET A 1 69.13 -14.95 -63.93
CA MET A 1 68.98 -14.30 -62.61
C MET A 1 67.58 -13.72 -62.55
N ALA A 2 66.64 -14.50 -62.03
CA ALA A 2 65.28 -14.05 -61.75
C ALA A 2 65.27 -13.69 -60.26
N ASP A 3 65.06 -12.41 -59.98
CA ASP A 3 64.99 -11.85 -58.63
C ASP A 3 63.52 -11.86 -58.22
N ASP A 4 63.08 -12.99 -57.66
CA ASP A 4 61.73 -13.21 -57.18
C ASP A 4 61.64 -12.58 -55.78
N ARG A 5 60.99 -11.41 -55.66
CA ARG A 5 60.77 -10.73 -54.38
C ARG A 5 59.45 -11.19 -53.77
N PRO A 6 59.46 -12.07 -52.75
CA PRO A 6 58.26 -12.36 -51.98
C PRO A 6 58.01 -11.19 -51.02
N GLY A 7 56.81 -10.62 -50.99
CA GLY A 7 56.50 -9.74 -49.85
C GLY A 7 55.31 -8.80 -49.90
N ALA A 8 54.55 -8.68 -51.00
CA ALA A 8 53.49 -7.65 -51.05
C ALA A 8 52.10 -8.13 -50.61
N HIS A 9 51.81 -9.44 -50.65
CA HIS A 9 50.47 -9.95 -50.38
C HIS A 9 50.17 -10.24 -48.90
N GLY A 10 51.19 -10.47 -48.06
CA GLY A 10 50.98 -10.73 -46.63
C GLY A 10 50.60 -9.49 -45.82
N VAL A 11 51.11 -8.31 -46.20
CA VAL A 11 50.97 -7.08 -45.40
C VAL A 11 49.54 -6.53 -45.42
N ARG A 12 48.82 -6.66 -46.56
CA ARG A 12 47.43 -6.16 -46.69
C ARG A 12 46.42 -6.99 -45.90
N THR A 13 46.64 -8.29 -45.76
CA THR A 13 45.75 -9.18 -45.01
C THR A 13 45.93 -8.95 -43.51
N LEU A 14 47.17 -8.75 -43.05
CA LEU A 14 47.48 -8.46 -41.64
C LEU A 14 46.85 -7.13 -41.18
N LEU A 15 46.89 -6.08 -42.02
CA LEU A 15 46.31 -4.77 -41.70
C LEU A 15 44.78 -4.81 -41.57
N LYS A 16 44.09 -5.62 -42.37
CA LYS A 16 42.64 -5.80 -42.29
C LYS A 16 42.22 -6.53 -41.02
N VAL A 17 42.98 -7.55 -40.61
CA VAL A 17 42.72 -8.30 -39.37
C VAL A 17 42.96 -7.41 -38.14
N LEU A 18 44.05 -6.64 -38.11
CA LEU A 18 44.34 -5.69 -37.03
C LEU A 18 43.29 -4.57 -36.94
N GLY A 19 42.84 -4.03 -38.08
CA GLY A 19 41.78 -3.01 -38.11
C GLY A 19 40.43 -3.54 -37.61
N GLY A 20 40.06 -4.78 -37.96
CA GLY A 20 38.86 -5.43 -37.45
C GLY A 20 38.91 -5.66 -35.94
N LEU A 21 40.05 -6.11 -35.42
CA LEU A 21 40.24 -6.40 -33.99
C LEU A 21 40.20 -5.12 -33.14
N ALA A 22 40.77 -4.02 -33.64
CA ALA A 22 40.69 -2.71 -33.00
C ALA A 22 39.24 -2.17 -32.95
N LEU A 23 38.48 -2.34 -34.03
CA LEU A 23 37.07 -1.93 -34.08
C LEU A 23 36.21 -2.73 -33.09
N VAL A 24 36.42 -4.06 -33.00
CA VAL A 24 35.71 -4.91 -32.04
C VAL A 24 36.04 -4.51 -30.59
N MET A 25 37.32 -4.23 -30.28
CA MET A 25 37.69 -3.73 -28.95
C MET A 25 37.06 -2.38 -28.64
N LEU A 26 36.99 -1.45 -29.60
CA LEU A 26 36.34 -0.16 -29.41
C LEU A 26 34.84 -0.30 -29.16
N LEU A 27 34.16 -1.18 -29.90
CA LEU A 27 32.72 -1.44 -29.70
C LEU A 27 32.46 -2.12 -28.35
N ALA A 28 33.29 -3.08 -27.95
CA ALA A 28 33.19 -3.72 -26.64
C ALA A 28 33.42 -2.71 -25.51
N LEU A 29 34.42 -1.84 -25.64
CA LEU A 29 34.67 -0.77 -24.67
C LEU A 29 33.49 0.21 -24.60
N ALA A 30 32.94 0.61 -25.74
CA ALA A 30 31.77 1.49 -25.79
C ALA A 30 30.55 0.84 -25.13
N ALA A 31 30.30 -0.45 -25.38
CA ALA A 31 29.22 -1.19 -24.73
C ALA A 31 29.41 -1.28 -23.21
N VAL A 32 30.64 -1.51 -22.73
CA VAL A 32 30.97 -1.52 -21.29
C VAL A 32 30.77 -0.13 -20.68
N VAL A 33 31.17 0.95 -21.37
CA VAL A 33 30.98 2.32 -20.90
C VAL A 33 29.50 2.69 -20.85
N VAL A 34 28.70 2.32 -21.85
CA VAL A 34 27.24 2.56 -21.84
C VAL A 34 26.57 1.75 -20.74
N TRP A 35 26.94 0.48 -20.56
CA TRP A 35 26.42 -0.36 -19.49
C TRP A 35 26.80 0.18 -18.11
N ALA A 36 28.05 0.59 -17.91
CA ALA A 36 28.51 1.21 -16.68
C ALA A 36 27.81 2.56 -16.43
N ALA A 37 27.61 3.38 -17.45
CA ALA A 37 26.86 4.62 -17.34
C ALA A 37 25.40 4.36 -16.95
N ALA A 38 24.73 3.38 -17.57
CA ALA A 38 23.35 3.01 -17.24
C ALA A 38 23.22 2.41 -15.83
N ALA A 39 24.22 1.65 -15.37
CA ALA A 39 24.27 1.10 -14.01
C ALA A 39 24.59 2.18 -12.95
N VAL A 40 25.37 3.20 -13.32
CA VAL A 40 25.75 4.31 -12.43
C VAL A 40 24.67 5.41 -12.42
N THR A 41 23.93 5.60 -13.51
CA THR A 41 22.66 6.33 -13.50
C THR A 41 21.58 5.43 -12.91
N GLY A 42 21.77 5.02 -11.66
CA GLY A 42 20.69 4.42 -10.87
C GLY A 42 19.45 5.31 -10.98
N ARG A 43 18.27 4.71 -11.03
CA ARG A 43 16.99 5.44 -10.92
C ARG A 43 17.16 6.49 -9.84
N SER A 44 17.22 7.76 -10.23
CA SER A 44 17.32 8.86 -9.28
C SER A 44 16.18 8.71 -8.29
N GLY A 45 16.49 8.64 -6.98
CA GLY A 45 15.52 8.29 -5.94
C GLY A 45 14.21 9.07 -6.02
N GLY A 46 14.25 10.32 -6.50
CA GLY A 46 13.06 11.15 -6.72
C GLY A 46 11.95 10.49 -7.56
N GLY A 47 12.29 9.69 -8.57
CA GLY A 47 11.27 9.02 -9.39
C GLY A 47 10.51 7.93 -8.64
N LEU A 48 11.12 7.31 -7.62
CA LEU A 48 10.46 6.28 -6.83
C LEU A 48 9.45 6.87 -5.85
N ALA A 49 9.82 7.94 -5.14
CA ALA A 49 8.88 8.61 -4.22
C ALA A 49 7.64 9.13 -4.99
N ASP A 50 7.84 9.66 -6.19
CA ASP A 50 6.74 10.12 -7.06
C ASP A 50 5.83 8.98 -7.54
N GLU A 51 6.40 7.85 -7.99
CA GLU A 51 5.63 6.66 -8.39
C GLU A 51 4.84 6.06 -7.21
N LEU A 52 5.42 6.07 -6.01
CA LEU A 52 4.78 5.57 -4.80
C LEU A 52 3.63 6.49 -4.34
N ALA A 53 3.79 7.81 -4.44
CA ALA A 53 2.73 8.76 -4.13
C ALA A 53 1.52 8.60 -5.06
N GLU A 54 1.76 8.39 -6.35
CA GLU A 54 0.71 8.09 -7.34
C GLU A 54 0.02 6.76 -7.04
N ARG A 55 0.77 5.71 -6.68
CA ARG A 55 0.19 4.41 -6.31
C ARG A 55 -0.69 4.49 -5.06
N VAL A 56 -0.31 5.30 -4.07
CA VAL A 56 -1.17 5.56 -2.91
C VAL A 56 -2.42 6.33 -3.32
N ALA A 57 -2.32 7.31 -4.22
CA ALA A 57 -3.48 8.04 -4.72
C ALA A 57 -4.48 7.10 -5.44
N ILE A 58 -3.99 6.21 -6.29
CA ILE A 58 -4.82 5.18 -6.95
C ILE A 58 -5.48 4.27 -5.91
N GLY A 59 -4.71 3.81 -4.92
CA GLY A 59 -5.26 2.99 -3.83
C GLY A 59 -6.35 3.71 -3.02
N ILE A 60 -6.20 5.02 -2.79
CA ILE A 60 -7.25 5.84 -2.18
C ILE A 60 -8.46 5.95 -3.10
N ALA A 61 -8.27 6.22 -4.39
CA ALA A 61 -9.37 6.31 -5.37
C ALA A 61 -10.21 5.02 -5.41
N ASP A 62 -9.54 3.86 -5.38
CA ASP A 62 -10.18 2.55 -5.27
C ASP A 62 -10.92 2.36 -3.94
N ASP A 63 -10.40 2.92 -2.84
CA ASP A 63 -10.94 2.70 -1.51
C ASP A 63 -12.12 3.65 -1.16
N VAL A 64 -12.13 4.86 -1.74
CA VAL A 64 -13.19 5.86 -1.53
C VAL A 64 -14.33 5.71 -2.53
N GLU A 65 -14.08 5.15 -3.71
CA GLU A 65 -15.15 4.67 -4.57
C GLU A 65 -15.62 3.32 -4.03
N GLY A 66 -16.93 3.16 -3.94
CA GLY A 66 -17.50 1.91 -3.48
C GLY A 66 -18.90 1.81 -4.01
N SER A 67 -19.35 0.57 -4.20
CA SER A 67 -20.74 0.24 -4.52
C SER A 67 -21.64 0.54 -3.32
N TYR A 68 -21.71 1.81 -2.90
CA TYR A 68 -22.46 2.21 -1.73
C TYR A 68 -23.95 2.13 -2.06
N ALA A 69 -24.70 1.42 -1.22
CA ALA A 69 -26.16 1.36 -1.35
C ALA A 69 -26.82 2.75 -1.18
N GLU A 70 -26.13 3.67 -0.49
CA GLU A 70 -26.57 5.03 -0.22
C GLU A 70 -25.40 6.00 -0.43
N PRO A 71 -25.64 7.24 -0.90
CA PRO A 71 -24.60 8.27 -0.96
C PRO A 71 -23.90 8.51 0.38
N LEU A 72 -22.58 8.72 0.34
CA LEU A 72 -21.76 9.08 1.49
C LEU A 72 -21.45 10.59 1.45
N ASP A 73 -21.38 11.20 2.63
CA ASP A 73 -20.89 12.57 2.74
C ASP A 73 -19.36 12.65 2.52
N ALA A 74 -18.89 13.80 2.06
CA ALA A 74 -17.46 14.00 1.78
C ALA A 74 -16.58 13.88 3.03
N GLU A 75 -17.14 14.16 4.22
CA GLU A 75 -16.49 13.96 5.51
C GLU A 75 -16.14 12.47 5.72
N ARG A 76 -17.09 11.57 5.46
CA ARG A 76 -16.88 10.13 5.56
C ARG A 76 -15.88 9.63 4.54
N LEU A 77 -15.90 10.17 3.33
CA LEU A 77 -14.97 9.79 2.27
C LEU A 77 -13.54 10.23 2.61
N VAL A 78 -13.33 11.45 3.09
CA VAL A 78 -11.99 11.90 3.52
C VAL A 78 -11.50 11.11 4.73
N GLN A 79 -12.38 10.76 5.65
CA GLN A 79 -12.07 9.88 6.78
C GLN A 79 -11.52 8.53 6.32
N MET A 80 -12.15 7.92 5.31
CA MET A 80 -11.69 6.66 4.72
C MET A 80 -10.34 6.83 4.02
N ALA A 81 -10.14 7.92 3.27
CA ALA A 81 -8.89 8.22 2.57
C ALA A 81 -7.68 8.35 3.51
N VAL A 82 -7.86 8.94 4.70
CA VAL A 82 -6.73 9.23 5.61
C VAL A 82 -6.51 8.17 6.68
N ALA A 83 -7.55 7.46 7.13
CA ALA A 83 -7.45 6.57 8.29
C ALA A 83 -6.57 5.33 8.02
N ASP A 84 -6.74 4.69 6.86
CA ASP A 84 -5.96 3.50 6.49
C ASP A 84 -5.85 3.35 4.97
N PRO A 85 -5.16 4.29 4.28
CA PRO A 85 -4.97 4.21 2.85
C PRO A 85 -4.21 2.94 2.48
N ARG A 86 -4.59 2.31 1.37
CA ARG A 86 -3.85 1.19 0.78
C ARG A 86 -2.43 1.61 0.41
N ARG A 87 -1.45 1.13 1.18
CA ARG A 87 -0.02 1.44 1.00
C ARG A 87 0.72 0.25 0.41
N PRO A 88 1.68 0.47 -0.50
CA PRO A 88 2.60 -0.57 -0.92
C PRO A 88 3.45 -1.06 0.27
N PRO A 89 3.56 -2.39 0.49
CA PRO A 89 4.34 -2.91 1.62
C PRO A 89 5.84 -2.77 1.34
N ASP A 90 6.46 -1.71 1.87
CA ASP A 90 7.92 -1.54 1.91
C ASP A 90 8.32 -0.90 3.26
N PRO A 91 9.04 -1.61 4.14
CA PRO A 91 9.44 -1.09 5.45
C PRO A 91 10.50 0.02 5.37
N ALA A 92 11.08 0.27 4.20
CA ALA A 92 11.99 1.38 3.97
C ALA A 92 11.27 2.65 3.46
N VAL A 93 9.94 2.64 3.45
CA VAL A 93 9.12 3.77 2.99
C VAL A 93 8.11 4.17 4.05
N ASP A 94 8.16 5.44 4.44
CA ASP A 94 7.18 6.07 5.30
C ASP A 94 6.16 6.82 4.44
N TYR A 95 4.88 6.63 4.75
CA TYR A 95 3.76 7.26 4.04
C TYR A 95 2.91 8.06 5.02
N ASP A 96 2.57 9.28 4.65
CA ASP A 96 1.64 10.14 5.39
C ASP A 96 0.60 10.72 4.42
N VAL A 97 -0.67 10.71 4.84
CA VAL A 97 -1.79 11.20 4.04
C VAL A 97 -2.59 12.17 4.87
N VAL A 98 -2.67 13.42 4.41
CA VAL A 98 -3.28 14.53 5.13
C VAL A 98 -4.45 15.09 4.34
N ALA A 99 -5.61 15.18 4.97
CA ALA A 99 -6.78 15.86 4.40
C ALA A 99 -6.50 17.35 4.21
N LEU A 100 -6.86 17.92 3.06
CA LEU A 100 -6.72 19.34 2.75
C LEU A 100 -8.08 20.04 2.72
N ALA A 101 -9.05 19.43 2.05
CA ALA A 101 -10.42 19.93 1.93
C ALA A 101 -11.37 18.78 1.55
N TRP A 102 -12.65 18.94 1.84
CA TRP A 102 -13.70 18.03 1.39
C TRP A 102 -15.04 18.77 1.32
N GLU A 103 -15.87 18.43 0.34
CA GLU A 103 -17.16 19.08 0.14
C GLU A 103 -18.15 18.16 -0.60
N GLY A 104 -19.43 18.26 -0.24
CA GLY A 104 -20.53 17.60 -0.95
C GLY A 104 -20.90 16.22 -0.42
N ASP A 105 -21.62 15.48 -1.26
CA ASP A 105 -22.05 14.10 -1.05
C ASP A 105 -21.94 13.32 -2.36
N SER A 106 -21.68 12.02 -2.27
CA SER A 106 -21.44 11.17 -3.44
C SER A 106 -22.70 10.87 -4.26
N GLY A 107 -23.82 11.55 -4.03
CA GLY A 107 -25.04 11.44 -4.81
C GLY A 107 -24.92 12.15 -6.15
N GLU A 108 -25.98 12.85 -6.58
CA GLU A 108 -26.02 13.49 -7.91
C GLU A 108 -24.99 14.62 -8.08
N GLY A 109 -24.58 15.28 -6.99
CA GLY A 109 -23.63 16.40 -7.03
C GLY A 109 -22.16 15.96 -7.06
N GLY A 110 -21.87 14.73 -6.66
CA GLY A 110 -20.52 14.25 -6.38
C GLY A 110 -19.90 14.85 -5.11
N ALA A 111 -19.10 14.05 -4.43
CA ALA A 111 -18.28 14.49 -3.32
C ALA A 111 -16.86 14.77 -3.81
N THR A 112 -16.23 15.81 -3.26
CA THR A 112 -14.82 16.12 -3.51
C THR A 112 -14.01 15.90 -2.26
N VAL A 113 -12.84 15.28 -2.41
CA VAL A 113 -11.87 15.04 -1.33
C VAL A 113 -10.49 15.41 -1.83
N ASP A 114 -9.89 16.42 -1.22
CA ASP A 114 -8.53 16.86 -1.52
C ASP A 114 -7.59 16.37 -0.42
N VAL A 115 -6.49 15.70 -0.79
CA VAL A 115 -5.46 15.20 0.13
C VAL A 115 -4.05 15.60 -0.32
N ALA A 116 -3.13 15.64 0.64
CA ALA A 116 -1.70 15.64 0.41
C ALA A 116 -1.12 14.28 0.79
N ILE A 117 -0.41 13.65 -0.13
CA ILE A 117 0.30 12.39 0.07
C ILE A 117 1.78 12.72 0.15
N HIS A 118 2.38 12.43 1.30
CA HIS A 118 3.80 12.55 1.54
C HIS A 118 4.43 11.16 1.59
N VAL A 119 5.53 11.00 0.85
CA VAL A 119 6.27 9.74 0.78
C VAL A 119 7.72 10.04 1.08
N GLU A 120 8.28 9.35 2.07
CA GLU A 120 9.71 9.36 2.38
C GLU A 120 10.28 7.97 2.14
N VAL A 121 11.31 7.91 1.30
CA VAL A 121 12.03 6.69 0.98
C VAL A 121 13.40 6.78 1.64
N ALA A 122 13.67 5.86 2.56
CA ALA A 122 14.97 5.77 3.20
C ALA A 122 16.05 5.32 2.21
N SER A 123 17.28 5.81 2.40
CA SER A 123 18.42 5.29 1.67
C SER A 123 18.65 3.83 2.05
N TRP A 124 18.94 2.99 1.06
CA TRP A 124 19.23 1.58 1.27
C TRP A 124 20.45 1.15 0.45
N SER A 125 21.23 0.22 1.00
CA SER A 125 22.29 -0.47 0.27
C SER A 125 22.41 -1.91 0.75
N ASP A 126 22.63 -2.85 -0.16
CA ASP A 126 22.90 -4.25 0.18
C ASP A 126 24.33 -4.48 0.77
N GLY A 127 25.15 -3.43 0.85
CA GLY A 127 26.51 -3.46 1.38
C GLY A 127 27.58 -4.01 0.42
N ALA A 128 27.22 -4.46 -0.79
CA ALA A 128 28.18 -4.95 -1.77
C ALA A 128 28.83 -3.80 -2.57
N MET A 129 30.07 -4.01 -3.01
CA MET A 129 30.87 -3.01 -3.73
C MET A 129 30.18 -2.53 -5.03
N PHE A 130 29.46 -3.44 -5.67
CA PHE A 130 28.64 -3.22 -6.89
C PHE A 130 27.18 -3.62 -6.67
N GLY A 131 26.76 -3.64 -5.42
CA GLY A 131 25.41 -4.00 -5.09
C GLY A 131 24.42 -2.87 -5.33
N GLU A 132 23.15 -3.19 -5.18
CA GLU A 132 22.08 -2.24 -5.39
C GLU A 132 22.11 -1.18 -4.29
N ARG A 133 21.95 0.08 -4.73
CA ARG A 133 21.85 1.23 -3.83
C ARG A 133 20.66 2.06 -4.23
N ARG A 134 19.96 2.54 -3.21
CA ARG A 134 18.86 3.48 -3.31
C ARG A 134 19.24 4.70 -2.48
N GLU A 135 19.22 5.86 -3.11
CA GLU A 135 19.38 7.13 -2.39
C GLU A 135 18.08 7.49 -1.67
N ALA A 136 18.19 8.19 -0.56
CA ALA A 136 17.02 8.71 0.13
C ALA A 136 16.32 9.75 -0.76
N SER A 137 14.99 9.75 -0.74
CA SER A 137 14.18 10.70 -1.50
C SER A 137 12.85 10.94 -0.82
N SER A 138 12.30 12.14 -0.94
CA SER A 138 10.94 12.42 -0.50
C SER A 138 10.18 13.24 -1.54
N THR A 139 8.86 13.11 -1.53
CA THR A 139 7.96 13.91 -2.36
C THR A 139 6.67 14.22 -1.61
N THR A 140 6.01 15.29 -2.03
CA THR A 140 4.63 15.60 -1.60
C THR A 140 3.82 15.89 -2.85
N GLN A 141 2.73 15.14 -3.03
CA GLN A 141 1.79 15.32 -4.13
C GLN A 141 0.39 15.55 -3.59
N CYS A 142 -0.36 16.44 -4.24
CA CYS A 142 -1.72 16.76 -3.85
C CYS A 142 -2.69 16.26 -4.90
N TRP A 143 -3.74 15.61 -4.44
CA TRP A 143 -4.70 14.87 -5.26
C TRP A 143 -6.11 15.25 -4.86
N ARG A 144 -6.95 15.44 -5.86
CA ARG A 144 -8.39 15.62 -5.73
C ARG A 144 -9.07 14.35 -6.20
N PHE A 145 -9.96 13.83 -5.37
CA PHE A 145 -10.86 12.73 -5.70
C PHE A 145 -12.27 13.27 -5.87
N VAL A 146 -12.97 12.81 -6.92
CA VAL A 146 -14.38 13.09 -7.16
C VAL A 146 -15.13 11.75 -7.14
N VAL A 147 -16.02 11.59 -6.16
CA VAL A 147 -16.73 10.32 -5.88
C VAL A 147 -18.20 10.48 -6.26
N ARG A 148 -18.73 9.54 -7.05
CA ARG A 148 -20.13 9.56 -7.53
C ARG A 148 -20.73 8.15 -7.51
N ALA A 149 -21.49 7.86 -6.45
CA ALA A 149 -22.03 6.53 -6.12
C ALA A 149 -22.98 5.91 -7.17
N HIS A 150 -23.40 6.65 -8.20
CA HIS A 150 -24.36 6.18 -9.21
C HIS A 150 -23.80 6.11 -10.63
N GLU A 151 -22.53 6.49 -10.85
CA GLU A 151 -21.94 6.47 -12.20
C GLU A 151 -21.42 5.08 -12.61
N HIS A 152 -21.45 4.08 -11.72
CA HIS A 152 -20.96 2.71 -11.97
C HIS A 152 -19.48 2.65 -12.40
N ASP A 153 -18.70 3.68 -12.11
CA ASP A 153 -17.27 3.63 -12.31
C ASP A 153 -16.63 2.79 -11.19
N ASP A 154 -15.73 1.88 -11.56
CA ASP A 154 -15.06 0.98 -10.62
C ASP A 154 -14.06 1.72 -9.70
N VAL A 155 -13.74 2.99 -9.98
CA VAL A 155 -12.71 3.81 -9.32
C VAL A 155 -13.11 5.29 -9.34
N ALA A 156 -12.81 6.03 -8.27
CA ALA A 156 -13.08 7.47 -8.21
C ALA A 156 -12.21 8.23 -9.23
N ASP A 157 -12.82 9.25 -9.85
CA ASP A 157 -12.08 10.23 -10.65
C ASP A 157 -11.01 10.87 -9.76
N HIS A 158 -9.75 10.86 -10.20
CA HIS A 158 -8.65 11.46 -9.46
C HIS A 158 -7.76 12.33 -10.35
N GLU A 159 -7.41 13.51 -9.86
CA GLU A 159 -6.51 14.43 -10.55
C GLU A 159 -5.45 14.99 -9.60
N ARG A 160 -4.24 15.11 -10.11
CA ARG A 160 -3.16 15.80 -9.39
C ARG A 160 -3.32 17.31 -9.55
N PHE A 161 -3.10 18.05 -8.47
CA PHE A 161 -3.06 19.51 -8.50
C PHE A 161 -1.84 20.06 -7.74
N ASP A 162 -1.58 21.35 -7.91
CA ASP A 162 -0.46 22.02 -7.23
C ASP A 162 -0.73 22.12 -5.72
N CYS A 163 0.18 21.55 -4.92
CA CYS A 163 0.07 21.61 -3.48
C CYS A 163 0.12 23.06 -2.95
N PRO A 164 -0.73 23.42 -1.98
CA PRO A 164 -0.59 24.67 -1.24
C PRO A 164 0.83 24.83 -0.66
N GLN A 165 1.37 26.05 -0.70
CA GLN A 165 2.76 26.30 -0.34
C GLN A 165 3.08 26.01 1.14
N ASP A 166 2.09 26.15 2.01
CA ASP A 166 2.15 25.81 3.42
C ASP A 166 2.24 24.28 3.64
N VAL A 167 1.56 23.48 2.83
CA VAL A 167 1.67 22.01 2.82
C VAL A 167 3.07 21.57 2.39
N VAL A 168 3.60 22.15 1.30
CA VAL A 168 4.94 21.83 0.79
C VAL A 168 6.02 22.22 1.80
N ARG A 169 5.88 23.38 2.46
CA ARG A 169 6.88 23.90 3.42
C ARG A 169 6.89 23.13 4.74
N ALA A 170 5.74 22.63 5.19
CA ALA A 170 5.63 21.91 6.47
C ALA A 170 6.41 20.58 6.49
N GLY A 171 6.65 19.97 5.33
CA GLY A 171 7.36 18.69 5.26
C GLY A 171 6.58 17.53 5.91
N PRO A 172 7.25 16.42 6.26
CA PRO A 172 6.64 15.17 6.78
C PRO A 172 5.96 15.30 8.14
N SER A 173 6.25 16.35 8.93
CA SER A 173 5.86 16.35 10.34
C SER A 173 4.39 16.78 10.52
N PRO A 174 3.48 15.90 10.99
CA PRO A 174 2.04 16.16 10.96
C PRO A 174 1.55 17.19 12.01
N THR A 175 2.33 17.42 13.06
CA THR A 175 1.84 18.05 14.30
C THR A 175 1.62 19.56 14.27
N ASP A 176 2.13 20.26 13.25
CA ASP A 176 2.07 21.74 13.19
C ASP A 176 1.23 22.28 12.01
N ARG A 177 0.53 21.43 11.26
CA ARG A 177 -0.21 21.86 10.06
C ARG A 177 -1.63 22.31 10.43
N PRO A 178 -2.06 23.54 10.06
CA PRO A 178 -3.45 23.95 10.16
C PRO A 178 -4.25 23.34 9.00
N SER A 179 -4.36 22.01 8.99
CA SER A 179 -5.26 21.30 8.07
C SER A 179 -6.56 20.98 8.78
N PRO A 180 -7.72 21.03 8.11
CA PRO A 180 -8.94 20.53 8.70
C PRO A 180 -8.74 19.04 9.01
N SER A 181 -8.90 18.67 10.29
CA SER A 181 -8.86 17.26 10.70
C SER A 181 -10.29 16.73 10.60
N PRO A 182 -10.54 15.70 9.78
CA PRO A 182 -11.83 15.05 9.82
C PRO A 182 -12.06 14.42 11.19
N THR A 183 -13.33 14.21 11.53
CA THR A 183 -13.69 13.47 12.73
C THR A 183 -13.13 12.04 12.60
N PRO A 184 -12.36 11.51 13.57
CA PRO A 184 -11.84 10.16 13.44
C PRO A 184 -12.95 9.13 13.25
N LEU A 185 -12.73 8.17 12.34
CA LEU A 185 -13.59 6.99 12.28
C LEU A 185 -13.58 6.27 13.63
N PRO A 186 -14.71 5.71 14.08
CA PRO A 186 -14.66 4.78 15.19
C PRO A 186 -13.69 3.66 14.79
N SER A 187 -12.78 3.34 15.70
CA SER A 187 -11.79 2.28 15.55
C SER A 187 -11.83 1.41 16.80
N LEU A 188 -11.36 0.18 16.68
CA LEU A 188 -11.20 -0.73 17.82
C LEU A 188 -10.08 -0.27 18.76
N GLY A 189 -9.21 0.63 18.29
CA GLY A 189 -8.06 1.14 19.02
C GLY A 189 -6.82 0.24 18.86
N PRO A 190 -5.64 0.74 19.27
CA PRO A 190 -4.36 0.06 19.04
C PRO A 190 -4.22 -1.27 19.81
N ASP A 191 -4.95 -1.42 20.92
CA ASP A 191 -4.89 -2.61 21.78
C ASP A 191 -5.92 -3.69 21.42
N ALA A 192 -6.74 -3.46 20.38
CA ALA A 192 -7.86 -4.33 20.02
C ALA A 192 -7.46 -5.78 19.82
N GLU A 193 -6.38 -6.03 19.07
CA GLU A 193 -5.89 -7.38 18.83
C GLU A 193 -5.52 -8.07 20.14
N ALA A 194 -4.76 -7.39 21.00
CA ALA A 194 -4.36 -7.93 22.30
C ALA A 194 -5.59 -8.23 23.18
N VAL A 195 -6.60 -7.36 23.16
CA VAL A 195 -7.87 -7.56 23.87
C VAL A 195 -8.62 -8.77 23.34
N VAL A 196 -8.77 -8.93 22.02
CA VAL A 196 -9.42 -10.09 21.40
C VAL A 196 -8.71 -11.38 21.80
N LEU A 197 -7.39 -11.45 21.60
CA LEU A 197 -6.62 -12.67 21.85
C LEU A 197 -6.61 -13.03 23.34
N THR A 198 -6.39 -12.05 24.23
CA THR A 198 -6.41 -12.29 25.68
C THR A 198 -7.79 -12.72 26.17
N THR A 199 -8.86 -12.13 25.62
CA THR A 199 -10.24 -12.50 25.97
C THR A 199 -10.53 -13.93 25.53
N LEU A 200 -10.15 -14.30 24.31
CA LEU A 200 -10.28 -15.67 23.81
C LEU A 200 -9.49 -16.63 24.69
N ASP A 201 -8.23 -16.34 25.00
CA ASP A 201 -7.39 -17.19 25.86
C ASP A 201 -7.92 -17.37 27.28
N GLY A 202 -8.60 -16.36 27.83
CA GLY A 202 -9.21 -16.42 29.15
C GLY A 202 -10.43 -17.35 29.26
N LEU A 203 -11.03 -17.76 28.14
CA LEU A 203 -12.22 -18.62 28.16
C LEU A 203 -11.85 -20.08 28.50
N PRO A 204 -12.74 -20.85 29.16
CA PRO A 204 -12.51 -22.27 29.38
C PRO A 204 -12.41 -23.06 28.06
N THR A 205 -11.72 -24.20 28.10
CA THR A 205 -11.70 -25.18 26.99
C THR A 205 -13.12 -25.66 26.70
N GLY A 206 -13.50 -25.73 25.42
CA GLY A 206 -14.87 -26.08 25.03
C GLY A 206 -15.91 -24.97 25.24
N ALA A 207 -15.48 -23.72 25.51
CA ALA A 207 -16.39 -22.57 25.55
C ALA A 207 -17.23 -22.49 24.26
N THR A 208 -18.50 -22.14 24.41
CA THR A 208 -19.42 -21.99 23.27
C THR A 208 -19.18 -20.66 22.55
N ALA A 209 -19.62 -20.58 21.28
CA ALA A 209 -19.55 -19.33 20.51
C ALA A 209 -20.27 -18.18 21.24
N ALA A 210 -21.48 -18.42 21.77
CA ALA A 210 -22.25 -17.41 22.51
C ALA A 210 -21.54 -16.90 23.78
N ALA A 211 -20.81 -17.77 24.50
CA ALA A 211 -20.04 -17.37 25.68
C ALA A 211 -18.83 -16.49 25.29
N ALA A 212 -18.15 -16.86 24.20
CA ALA A 212 -17.05 -16.07 23.66
C ALA A 212 -17.52 -14.71 23.13
N GLU A 213 -18.62 -14.68 22.40
CA GLU A 213 -19.26 -13.46 21.88
C GLU A 213 -19.64 -12.52 23.02
N SER A 214 -20.28 -13.05 24.08
CA SER A 214 -20.63 -12.25 25.26
C SER A 214 -19.39 -11.68 25.98
N ALA A 215 -18.32 -12.46 26.09
CA ALA A 215 -17.08 -12.01 26.73
C ALA A 215 -16.37 -10.92 25.92
N LEU A 216 -16.29 -11.09 24.60
CA LEU A 216 -15.72 -10.10 23.69
C LEU A 216 -16.57 -8.83 23.65
N ALA A 217 -17.89 -8.93 23.52
CA ALA A 217 -18.78 -7.77 23.53
C ALA A 217 -18.70 -6.97 24.84
N ALA A 218 -18.36 -7.60 25.97
CA ALA A 218 -18.13 -6.91 27.23
C ALA A 218 -16.73 -6.25 27.33
N ALA A 219 -15.79 -6.63 26.47
CA ALA A 219 -14.42 -6.11 26.46
C ALA A 219 -14.26 -4.84 25.59
N PHE A 220 -15.26 -4.53 24.75
CA PHE A 220 -15.26 -3.36 23.88
C PHE A 220 -16.41 -2.42 24.25
N ASP A 221 -16.19 -1.12 24.08
CA ASP A 221 -17.23 -0.10 24.21
C ASP A 221 -18.20 -0.13 23.00
N GLY A 222 -19.23 0.73 23.00
CA GLY A 222 -20.24 0.77 21.93
C GLY A 222 -19.65 0.97 20.52
N PHE A 223 -20.43 0.57 19.49
CA PHE A 223 -20.13 0.63 18.04
C PHE A 223 -19.28 -0.51 17.45
N VAL A 224 -18.96 -1.53 18.24
CA VAL A 224 -18.29 -2.76 17.78
C VAL A 224 -19.30 -3.87 17.49
N ASP A 225 -19.18 -4.50 16.32
CA ASP A 225 -19.87 -5.75 15.97
C ASP A 225 -18.95 -6.92 16.34
N VAL A 226 -19.49 -7.86 17.12
CA VAL A 226 -18.78 -9.05 17.57
C VAL A 226 -19.54 -10.25 17.04
N ARG A 227 -18.86 -11.10 16.28
CA ARG A 227 -19.42 -12.34 15.77
C ARG A 227 -18.48 -13.47 16.08
N VAL A 228 -19.00 -14.55 16.63
CA VAL A 228 -18.20 -15.74 16.96
C VAL A 228 -18.86 -16.98 16.39
N GLU A 229 -18.05 -17.84 15.81
CA GLU A 229 -18.45 -19.15 15.33
C GLU A 229 -17.53 -20.22 15.92
N ARG A 230 -18.09 -21.42 16.15
CA ARG A 230 -17.31 -22.60 16.54
C ARG A 230 -17.39 -23.64 15.44
N LYS A 231 -16.23 -24.05 14.91
CA LYS A 231 -16.12 -25.12 13.91
C LYS A 231 -15.21 -26.22 14.45
N GLY A 232 -15.81 -27.35 14.84
CA GLY A 232 -15.08 -28.42 15.51
C GLY A 232 -14.47 -27.95 16.85
N SER A 233 -13.16 -28.07 16.98
CA SER A 233 -12.38 -27.67 18.17
C SER A 233 -11.89 -26.22 18.13
N GLU A 234 -12.25 -25.44 17.11
CA GLU A 234 -11.80 -24.05 16.96
C GLU A 234 -12.94 -23.07 17.25
N LEU A 235 -12.64 -22.04 18.04
CA LEU A 235 -13.43 -20.82 18.13
C LEU A 235 -12.82 -19.75 17.24
N VAL A 236 -13.66 -19.10 16.45
CA VAL A 236 -13.25 -18.03 15.54
C VAL A 236 -14.12 -16.83 15.82
N ALA A 237 -13.49 -15.76 16.27
CA ALA A 237 -14.15 -14.49 16.54
C ALA A 237 -13.72 -13.47 15.49
N ALA A 238 -14.68 -12.73 14.97
CA ALA A 238 -14.46 -11.51 14.21
C ALA A 238 -15.01 -10.34 15.02
N VAL A 239 -14.16 -9.37 15.28
CA VAL A 239 -14.49 -8.15 16.03
C VAL A 239 -14.16 -6.98 15.12
N GLY A 240 -15.15 -6.16 14.80
CA GLY A 240 -14.97 -5.05 13.87
C GLY A 240 -15.87 -3.87 14.19
N VAL A 241 -15.54 -2.71 13.66
CA VAL A 241 -16.40 -1.53 13.75
C VAL A 241 -17.35 -1.50 12.55
N LEU A 242 -18.63 -1.27 12.81
CA LEU A 242 -19.65 -1.16 11.76
C LEU A 242 -19.24 -0.11 10.69
N ARG A 243 -19.23 -0.54 9.42
CA ARG A 243 -18.91 0.29 8.24
C ARG A 243 -17.46 0.79 8.20
N ALA A 244 -16.58 0.32 9.08
CA ALA A 244 -15.14 0.57 9.00
C ALA A 244 -14.42 -0.70 8.51
N ARG A 245 -13.23 -0.53 7.94
CA ARG A 245 -12.34 -1.64 7.54
C ARG A 245 -11.48 -2.16 8.71
N ASP A 246 -11.78 -1.71 9.94
CA ASP A 246 -11.09 -2.15 11.15
C ASP A 246 -11.72 -3.45 11.65
N CYS A 247 -10.98 -4.56 11.49
CA CYS A 247 -11.41 -5.92 11.79
C CYS A 247 -10.26 -6.75 12.35
N VAL A 248 -10.52 -7.42 13.47
CA VAL A 248 -9.65 -8.42 14.08
C VAL A 248 -10.33 -9.78 14.00
N VAL A 249 -9.67 -10.73 13.33
CA VAL A 249 -10.10 -12.14 13.31
C VAL A 249 -9.20 -12.94 14.24
N GLY A 250 -9.72 -13.33 15.40
CA GLY A 250 -9.03 -14.17 16.38
C GLY A 250 -9.45 -15.63 16.25
N VAL A 251 -8.48 -16.54 16.20
CA VAL A 251 -8.70 -17.99 16.13
C VAL A 251 -8.13 -18.63 17.38
N ARG A 252 -8.92 -19.45 18.07
CA ARG A 252 -8.51 -20.20 19.25
C ARG A 252 -8.89 -21.67 19.16
N PRO A 253 -7.94 -22.57 18.86
CA PRO A 253 -8.13 -24.01 19.01
C PRO A 253 -8.24 -24.40 20.49
N ASP A 254 -9.02 -25.44 20.79
CA ASP A 254 -9.16 -25.94 22.17
C ASP A 254 -7.82 -26.46 22.71
N GLY A 255 -7.33 -25.84 23.80
CA GLY A 255 -6.08 -26.23 24.46
C GLY A 255 -4.83 -25.54 23.91
N GLU A 256 -4.99 -24.65 22.93
CA GLU A 256 -3.92 -23.84 22.35
C GLU A 256 -4.19 -22.35 22.58
N ALA A 257 -3.14 -21.55 22.44
CA ALA A 257 -3.26 -20.10 22.53
C ALA A 257 -3.96 -19.53 21.28
N ALA A 258 -4.73 -18.46 21.48
CA ALA A 258 -5.36 -17.71 20.42
C ALA A 258 -4.30 -16.99 19.57
N TRP A 259 -4.57 -16.86 18.28
CA TRP A 259 -3.73 -16.14 17.33
C TRP A 259 -4.59 -15.35 16.34
N ARG A 260 -4.00 -14.34 15.70
CA ARG A 260 -4.69 -13.49 14.72
C ARG A 260 -4.58 -14.07 13.32
N PHE A 261 -5.71 -14.22 12.64
CA PHE A 261 -5.75 -14.45 11.20
C PHE A 261 -5.84 -13.13 10.43
N SER A 262 -4.99 -12.98 9.42
CA SER A 262 -4.89 -11.76 8.61
C SER A 262 -4.76 -12.01 7.11
N ASP A 263 -4.83 -13.27 6.66
CA ASP A 263 -4.59 -13.68 5.28
C ASP A 263 -5.89 -13.69 4.45
N PHE A 264 -6.79 -12.73 4.72
CA PHE A 264 -8.00 -12.52 3.95
C PHE A 264 -7.87 -11.27 3.08
N ASP A 265 -8.57 -11.26 1.94
CA ASP A 265 -8.63 -10.08 1.10
C ASP A 265 -9.41 -8.96 1.82
N ARG A 266 -8.78 -7.80 1.99
CA ARG A 266 -9.38 -6.64 2.65
C ARG A 266 -10.60 -6.11 1.91
N VAL A 267 -10.71 -6.38 0.60
CA VAL A 267 -11.92 -6.08 -0.18
C VAL A 267 -13.16 -6.73 0.45
N LEU A 268 -13.03 -7.90 1.08
CA LEU A 268 -14.16 -8.57 1.75
C LEU A 268 -14.71 -7.79 2.96
N LEU A 269 -13.99 -6.78 3.47
CA LEU A 269 -14.46 -5.91 4.55
C LEU A 269 -15.29 -4.71 4.06
N GLU A 270 -15.41 -4.51 2.75
CA GLU A 270 -16.08 -3.36 2.17
C GLU A 270 -17.60 -3.39 2.39
N PRO A 271 -18.28 -2.22 2.46
CA PRO A 271 -19.73 -2.18 2.54
C PRO A 271 -20.37 -2.88 1.33
N GLY A 272 -21.25 -3.86 1.59
CA GLY A 272 -21.88 -4.67 0.54
C GLY A 272 -21.25 -6.06 0.37
N GLU A 273 -20.02 -6.25 0.88
CA GLU A 273 -19.33 -7.53 0.94
C GLU A 273 -19.66 -8.30 2.24
N LEU A 274 -18.85 -9.30 2.58
CA LEU A 274 -19.03 -10.14 3.79
C LEU A 274 -18.92 -9.32 5.10
N GLY A 275 -18.07 -8.29 5.12
CA GLY A 275 -17.75 -7.51 6.31
C GLY A 275 -16.84 -8.26 7.30
N CYS A 276 -16.72 -7.73 8.53
CA CYS A 276 -15.95 -8.38 9.59
C CYS A 276 -16.70 -9.58 10.16
N VAL A 277 -16.45 -10.78 9.62
CA VAL A 277 -17.14 -12.02 9.99
C VAL A 277 -16.19 -13.21 10.17
N PRO A 278 -16.51 -14.21 11.01
CA PRO A 278 -15.67 -15.41 11.18
C PRO A 278 -15.40 -16.18 9.88
N TRP A 279 -16.29 -16.04 8.91
CA TRP A 279 -16.19 -16.68 7.60
C TRP A 279 -14.94 -16.29 6.80
N LEU A 280 -14.34 -15.13 7.08
CA LEU A 280 -13.06 -14.71 6.49
C LEU A 280 -11.96 -15.75 6.70
N TYR A 281 -11.97 -16.45 7.84
CA TYR A 281 -11.05 -17.56 8.13
C TYR A 281 -11.67 -18.92 7.81
N LEU A 282 -12.94 -19.13 8.12
CA LEU A 282 -13.54 -20.48 8.03
C LEU A 282 -13.74 -20.98 6.61
N SER A 283 -13.80 -20.07 5.65
CA SER A 283 -13.97 -20.32 4.22
C SER A 283 -13.42 -19.13 3.40
N PRO A 284 -12.08 -18.96 3.35
CA PRO A 284 -11.48 -17.83 2.69
C PRO A 284 -11.79 -17.85 1.19
N VAL A 285 -12.16 -16.70 0.63
CA VAL A 285 -12.26 -16.53 -0.82
C VAL A 285 -10.84 -16.38 -1.35
N THR A 286 -10.30 -17.44 -1.97
CA THR A 286 -9.03 -17.34 -2.70
C THR A 286 -9.32 -16.87 -4.11
N THR A 287 -9.01 -15.61 -4.41
CA THR A 287 -8.95 -15.14 -5.80
C THR A 287 -7.77 -15.82 -6.50
N HIS A 288 -8.02 -16.44 -7.66
CA HIS A 288 -7.02 -17.13 -8.48
C HIS A 288 -6.42 -16.21 -9.53
#